data_AF-A0A7X0ADK5-F1
#
_entry.id   AF-A0A7X0ADK5-F1
#
_cell.length_a   1.000
_cell.length_b   1.000
_cell.length_c   1.000
_cell.angle_alpha   90.00
_cell.angle_beta   90.00
_cell.angle_gamma   90.00
#
_symmetry.space_group_name_H-M   'P 1'
#
loop_
_entity.id
_entity.type
_entity.pdbx_description
1 polymer ?
#
loop_
_entity_poly.entity_id
_entity_poly.type
_entity_poly.pdbx_seq_one_letter_code
_entity_poly.pdbx_strand_id
1 'polypeptide(L)'
;MARLPRIDLPGIPRHIVQRGNDRQACFAADVDYGQYMQELREAALKHHCAVHAFVLMTNHVHLLIAPSGVSSISCMMQAVGRRYVGSFNARYRNTSTWDPIPPRAKPPIAN
;
A
#
# COMPACT_ATOMS: atom_id res chain seq x y z
N MET A 1 14.51 16.59 0.80
CA MET A 1 15.43 15.73 0.03
C MET A 1 14.64 14.99 -1.04
N ALA A 2 15.17 14.91 -2.27
CA ALA A 2 14.60 14.02 -3.28
C ALA A 2 14.83 12.56 -2.86
N ARG A 3 13.76 11.78 -2.74
CA ARG A 3 13.86 10.35 -2.46
C ARG A 3 14.35 9.65 -3.73
N LEU A 4 15.39 8.82 -3.64
CA LEU A 4 15.82 8.03 -4.81
C LEU A 4 14.62 7.22 -5.36
N PRO A 5 14.49 7.12 -6.69
CA PRO A 5 13.52 6.24 -7.30
C PRO A 5 13.69 4.82 -6.76
N ARG A 6 12.57 4.20 -6.36
CA ARG A 6 12.61 2.79 -5.99
C ARG A 6 12.92 2.00 -7.27
N ILE A 7 13.96 1.17 -7.24
CA ILE A 7 14.22 0.17 -8.29
C ILE A 7 12.93 -0.61 -8.52
N ASP A 8 12.55 -0.96 -9.73
CA ASP A 8 11.28 -1.66 -9.98
C ASP A 8 11.47 -2.72 -11.05
N LEU A 9 11.91 -3.90 -10.60
CA LEU A 9 12.31 -5.00 -11.46
C LEU A 9 11.23 -6.10 -11.44
N PRO A 10 10.69 -6.47 -12.61
CA PRO A 10 9.79 -7.61 -12.73
C PRO A 10 10.44 -8.91 -12.21
N GLY A 11 9.63 -9.79 -11.63
CA GLY A 11 10.03 -11.12 -11.18
C GLY A 11 10.84 -11.16 -9.88
N ILE A 12 11.32 -10.02 -9.37
CA ILE A 12 12.13 -9.97 -8.14
C ILE A 12 11.22 -9.72 -6.92
N PRO A 13 11.14 -10.68 -5.97
CA PRO A 13 10.37 -10.50 -4.75
C PRO A 13 10.88 -9.34 -3.90
N ARG A 14 9.93 -8.63 -3.30
CA ARG A 14 10.16 -7.40 -2.54
C ARG A 14 9.47 -7.51 -1.20
N HIS A 15 10.23 -7.24 -0.14
CA HIS A 15 9.67 -7.09 1.19
C HIS A 15 9.18 -5.66 1.38
N ILE A 16 7.87 -5.51 1.51
CA ILE A 16 7.19 -4.24 1.75
C ILE A 16 6.76 -4.18 3.20
N VAL A 17 7.07 -3.06 3.86
CA VAL A 17 6.56 -2.74 5.18
C VAL A 17 5.69 -1.49 5.08
N GLN A 18 4.42 -1.62 5.45
CA GLN A 18 3.48 -0.52 5.56
C GLN A 18 3.23 -0.26 7.04
N ARG A 19 3.42 0.96 7.52
CA ARG A 19 3.23 1.33 8.92
C ARG A 19 2.09 2.33 9.05
N GLY A 20 1.38 2.27 10.16
CA GLY A 20 0.43 3.32 10.52
C GLY A 20 1.16 4.65 10.71
N ASN A 21 0.52 5.74 10.27
CA ASN A 21 0.99 7.09 10.54
C ASN A 21 1.13 7.28 12.04
N ASP A 22 2.21 7.91 12.49
CA ASP A 22 2.52 8.09 13.92
C ASP A 22 2.42 6.79 14.76
N ARG A 23 2.73 5.64 14.15
CA ARG A 23 2.62 4.29 14.75
C ARG A 23 1.20 3.93 15.24
N GLN A 24 0.19 4.65 14.77
CA GLN A 24 -1.21 4.39 15.08
C GLN A 24 -1.66 3.02 14.56
N ALA A 25 -2.77 2.54 15.11
CA ALA A 25 -3.36 1.27 14.68
C ALA A 25 -3.78 1.33 13.20
N CYS A 26 -3.22 0.44 12.39
CA CYS A 26 -3.68 0.11 11.06
C CYS A 26 -5.01 -0.66 11.08
N PHE A 27 -5.26 -1.42 12.14
CA PHE A 27 -6.44 -2.26 12.33
C PHE A 27 -6.95 -2.09 13.76
N ALA A 28 -8.23 -1.73 13.93
CA ALA A 28 -8.87 -1.52 15.23
C ALA A 28 -9.80 -2.68 15.62
N ALA A 29 -10.31 -3.44 14.65
CA ALA A 29 -11.17 -4.61 14.85
C ALA A 29 -10.92 -5.69 13.77
N ASP A 30 -11.37 -6.93 14.01
CA ASP A 30 -11.17 -8.06 13.10
C ASP A 30 -11.67 -7.82 11.66
N VAL A 31 -12.76 -7.05 11.53
CA VAL A 31 -13.31 -6.63 10.24
C VAL A 31 -12.31 -5.84 9.39
N ASP A 32 -11.38 -5.13 10.02
CA ASP A 32 -10.38 -4.31 9.34
C ASP A 32 -9.33 -5.20 8.65
N TYR A 33 -8.93 -6.29 9.29
CA TYR A 33 -8.00 -7.27 8.71
C TYR A 33 -8.61 -7.96 7.49
N GLY A 34 -9.88 -8.39 7.61
CA GLY A 34 -10.62 -9.02 6.51
C GLY A 34 -10.79 -8.08 5.33
N GLN A 35 -11.18 -6.83 5.60
CA GLN A 35 -11.31 -5.82 4.56
C GLN A 35 -9.96 -5.53 3.88
N TYR A 36 -8.89 -5.31 4.63
CA TYR A 36 -7.56 -5.09 4.05
C TYR A 36 -7.09 -6.26 3.18
N MET A 37 -7.34 -7.51 3.60
CA MET A 37 -7.01 -8.68 2.79
C MET A 37 -7.81 -8.78 1.51
N GLN A 38 -9.11 -8.45 1.54
CA GLN A 38 -9.92 -8.37 0.33
C GLN A 38 -9.36 -7.31 -0.64
N GLU A 39 -9.06 -6.13 -0.12
CA GLU A 39 -8.50 -5.01 -0.88
C GLU A 39 -7.13 -5.35 -1.49
N LEU A 40 -6.26 -6.00 -0.71
CA LEU A 40 -4.95 -6.48 -1.17
C LEU A 40 -5.10 -7.50 -2.28
N ARG A 41 -5.99 -8.49 -2.13
CA ARG A 41 -6.23 -9.52 -3.14
C ARG A 41 -6.71 -8.92 -4.46
N GLU A 42 -7.71 -8.05 -4.40
CA GLU A 42 -8.28 -7.40 -5.59
C GLU A 42 -7.24 -6.53 -6.30
N ALA A 43 -6.45 -5.76 -5.54
CA ALA A 43 -5.37 -4.95 -6.10
C ALA A 43 -4.24 -5.80 -6.70
N ALA A 44 -3.84 -6.88 -6.02
CA ALA A 44 -2.77 -7.78 -6.47
C ALA A 44 -3.13 -8.45 -7.80
N LEU A 45 -4.36 -8.92 -7.95
CA LEU A 45 -4.88 -9.48 -9.21
C LEU A 45 -4.89 -8.43 -10.32
N LYS A 46 -5.44 -7.24 -10.05
CA LYS A 46 -5.54 -6.14 -11.02
C LYS A 46 -4.18 -5.65 -11.53
N HIS A 47 -3.16 -5.68 -10.67
CA HIS A 47 -1.83 -5.14 -10.99
C HIS A 47 -0.77 -6.23 -11.23
N HIS A 48 -1.20 -7.49 -11.37
CA HIS A 48 -0.33 -8.64 -11.64
C HIS A 48 0.85 -8.71 -10.64
N CYS A 49 0.51 -8.74 -9.35
CA CYS A 49 1.45 -8.90 -8.26
C CYS A 49 1.22 -10.25 -7.57
N ALA A 50 2.24 -11.09 -7.52
CA ALA A 50 2.20 -12.33 -6.75
C ALA A 50 2.53 -12.04 -5.29
N VAL A 51 1.57 -12.32 -4.39
CA VAL A 51 1.77 -12.24 -2.93
C VAL A 51 2.25 -13.59 -2.43
N HIS A 52 3.49 -13.66 -1.94
CA HIS A 52 4.09 -14.91 -1.45
C HIS A 52 3.89 -15.12 0.05
N ALA A 53 3.92 -14.04 0.82
CA ALA A 53 3.72 -14.07 2.26
C ALA A 53 3.18 -12.72 2.75
N PHE A 54 2.46 -12.75 3.86
CA PHE A 54 1.99 -11.55 4.56
C PHE A 54 1.97 -11.76 6.07
N VAL A 55 2.16 -10.67 6.82
CA VAL A 55 1.91 -10.60 8.26
C VAL A 55 1.15 -9.31 8.53
N LEU A 56 0.02 -9.41 9.22
CA LEU A 56 -0.78 -8.27 9.64
C LEU A 56 -0.61 -8.09 11.14
N MET A 57 -0.03 -6.96 11.53
CA MET A 57 0.06 -6.54 12.92
C MET A 57 -0.78 -5.29 13.11
N THR A 58 -1.20 -5.03 14.35
CA THR A 58 -2.11 -3.92 14.68
C THR A 58 -1.65 -2.58 14.11
N ASN A 59 -0.34 -2.29 14.05
CA ASN A 59 0.22 -1.01 13.60
C ASN A 59 1.12 -1.10 12.35
N HIS A 60 1.27 -2.28 11.76
CA HIS A 60 2.05 -2.43 10.52
C HIS A 60 1.76 -3.74 9.78
N VAL A 61 2.11 -3.75 8.50
CA VAL A 61 1.92 -4.89 7.59
C VAL A 61 3.24 -5.21 6.92
N HIS A 62 3.59 -6.50 6.88
CA HIS A 62 4.69 -7.03 6.08
C HIS A 62 4.12 -7.80 4.89
N LEU A 63 4.60 -7.52 3.68
CA LEU A 63 4.24 -8.25 2.46
C LEU A 63 5.50 -8.68 1.72
N LEU A 64 5.53 -9.92 1.24
CA LEU A 64 6.53 -10.39 0.28
C LEU A 64 5.87 -10.52 -1.09
N ILE A 65 6.22 -9.63 -2.02
CA ILE A 65 5.51 -9.50 -3.31
C ILE A 65 6.48 -9.52 -4.48
N ALA A 66 6.21 -10.32 -5.50
CA ALA A 66 6.89 -10.26 -6.78
C ALA A 66 5.99 -9.58 -7.85
N PRO A 67 6.44 -8.50 -8.50
CA PRO A 67 5.68 -7.86 -9.56
C PRO A 67 5.90 -8.58 -10.91
N SER A 68 4.87 -8.67 -11.75
CA SER A 68 5.04 -9.12 -13.15
C SER A 68 5.47 -8.00 -14.10
N GLY A 69 5.35 -6.73 -13.69
CA GLY A 69 5.66 -5.58 -14.53
C GLY A 69 6.20 -4.39 -13.74
N VAL A 70 6.75 -3.41 -14.48
CA VAL A 70 7.24 -2.15 -13.89
C VAL A 70 6.06 -1.38 -13.30
N SER A 71 6.25 -0.75 -12.14
CA SER A 71 5.24 -0.01 -11.36
C SER A 71 4.10 -0.84 -10.76
N SER A 72 4.04 -2.16 -10.99
CA SER A 72 2.96 -3.03 -10.49
C SER A 72 2.76 -2.93 -8.98
N ILE A 73 3.83 -3.07 -8.19
CA ILE A 73 3.75 -2.95 -6.72
C ILE A 73 3.26 -1.57 -6.29
N SER A 74 3.78 -0.51 -6.90
CA SER A 74 3.43 0.86 -6.52
C SER A 74 1.96 1.16 -6.81
N CYS A 75 1.45 0.71 -7.97
CA CYS A 75 0.04 0.82 -8.33
C CYS A 75 -0.85 -0.02 -7.40
N MET A 76 -0.44 -1.26 -7.10
CA MET A 76 -1.14 -2.13 -6.17
C MET A 76 -1.27 -1.49 -4.78
N MET A 77 -0.16 -1.04 -4.19
CA MET A 77 -0.18 -0.40 -2.86
C MET A 77 -1.00 0.90 -2.84
N GLN A 78 -0.99 1.67 -3.94
CA GLN A 78 -1.82 2.86 -4.05
C GLN A 78 -3.32 2.51 -4.11
N ALA A 79 -3.70 1.45 -4.82
CA ALA A 79 -5.08 0.98 -4.87
C ALA A 79 -5.57 0.49 -3.49
N VAL A 80 -4.77 -0.33 -2.80
CA VAL A 80 -5.03 -0.79 -1.43
C VAL A 80 -5.22 0.40 -0.50
N GLY A 81 -4.28 1.34 -0.52
CA GLY A 81 -4.37 2.56 0.29
C GLY A 81 -5.68 3.30 0.04
N ARG A 82 -5.98 3.67 -1.21
CA ARG A 82 -7.18 4.47 -1.53
C ARG A 82 -8.48 3.84 -1.02
N ARG A 83 -8.63 2.52 -1.15
CA ARG A 83 -9.87 1.83 -0.76
C ARG A 83 -9.91 1.54 0.74
N TYR A 84 -8.86 0.95 1.29
CA TYR A 84 -8.81 0.59 2.70
C TYR A 84 -8.77 1.83 3.61
N VAL A 85 -7.88 2.80 3.34
CA VAL A 85 -7.77 4.03 4.15
C VAL A 85 -9.11 4.76 4.19
N GLY A 86 -9.77 4.88 3.04
CA GLY A 86 -11.06 5.57 2.94
C GLY A 86 -12.13 4.92 3.81
N SER A 87 -12.28 3.60 3.72
CA SER A 87 -13.24 2.87 4.55
C SER A 87 -12.88 2.88 6.04
N PHE A 88 -11.61 2.72 6.38
CA PHE A 88 -11.14 2.76 7.76
C PHE A 88 -11.42 4.14 8.39
N ASN A 89 -11.05 5.22 7.71
CA ASN A 89 -11.28 6.59 8.20
C ASN A 89 -12.77 6.90 8.32
N ALA A 90 -13.62 6.40 7.41
CA ALA A 90 -15.07 6.56 7.50
C ALA A 90 -15.65 5.85 8.74
N ARG A 91 -15.09 4.69 9.11
CA ARG A 91 -15.52 3.91 10.29
C ARG A 91 -15.06 4.52 11.60
N TYR A 92 -13.84 5.05 11.66
CA TYR A 92 -13.20 5.45 12.93
C TYR A 92 -12.95 6.96 13.09
N ARG A 93 -13.35 7.81 12.13
CA ARG A 93 -13.23 9.28 12.16
C ARG A 93 -11.84 9.83 12.53
N ASN A 94 -10.78 9.06 12.30
CA ASN A 94 -9.40 9.47 12.60
C ASN A 94 -8.70 10.06 11.37
N THR A 95 -7.91 11.10 11.62
CA THR A 95 -7.11 11.83 10.63
C THR A 95 -5.98 10.93 10.11
N SER A 96 -6.13 10.42 8.88
CA SER A 96 -5.09 9.70 8.10
C SER A 96 -4.28 8.63 8.85
N THR A 97 -4.73 7.37 8.79
CA THR A 97 -4.02 6.19 9.33
C THR A 97 -2.67 5.89 8.65
N TRP A 98 -2.30 6.57 7.56
CA TRP A 98 -1.15 6.18 6.74
C TRP A 98 -0.35 7.40 6.28
N ASP A 99 0.98 7.24 6.19
CA ASP A 99 1.84 8.23 5.55
C ASP A 99 1.35 8.48 4.10
N PRO A 100 1.09 9.74 3.70
CA PRO A 100 0.63 10.03 2.36
C PRO A 100 1.67 9.56 1.33
N ILE A 101 1.21 8.81 0.32
CA ILE A 101 2.01 8.57 -0.89
C ILE A 101 2.21 9.94 -1.53
N PRO A 102 3.46 10.43 -1.72
CA PRO A 102 3.67 11.75 -2.30
C PRO A 102 3.03 11.79 -3.70
N PRO A 103 2.34 12.89 -4.07
CA PRO A 103 1.80 13.03 -5.41
C PRO A 103 2.93 12.89 -6.43
N ARG A 104 2.68 12.18 -7.54
CA ARG A 104 3.61 12.18 -8.69
C ARG A 104 3.83 13.63 -9.08
N ALA A 105 5.09 14.08 -9.10
CA ALA A 105 5.44 15.37 -9.66
C ALA A 105 4.94 15.43 -11.10
N LYS A 106 4.07 16.40 -11.41
CA LYS A 106 3.74 16.71 -12.80
C LYS A 106 5.03 17.22 -13.46
N PRO A 107 5.39 16.75 -14.67
CA PRO A 107 6.52 17.32 -15.39
C PRO A 107 6.30 18.83 -15.59
N PRO A 108 7.37 19.65 -15.54
CA PRO A 108 7.24 21.07 -15.78
C PRO A 108 6.66 21.28 -17.18
N ILE A 109 5.62 22.09 -17.25
CA ILE A 109 5.10 22.62 -18.49
C ILE A 109 6.18 23.58 -19.00
N ALA A 110 6.86 23.20 -20.08
CA ALA A 110 7.77 24.09 -20.76
C ALA A 110 6.94 25.20 -21.42
N ASN A 111 7.24 26.45 -21.08
CA ASN A 111 6.86 27.62 -21.88
C ASN A 111 7.87 27.77 -23.02
#